data_AF-A0A945CI79-F1
#
_entry.id   AF-A0A945CI79-F1
#
_cell.length_a   1.000
_cell.length_b   1.000
_cell.length_c   1.000
_cell.angle_alpha   90.00
_cell.angle_beta   90.00
_cell.angle_gamma   90.00
#
_symmetry.space_group_name_H-M   'P 1'
#
loop_
_entity.id
_entity.type
_entity.pdbx_description
1 polymer ?
#
loop_
_entity_poly.entity_id
_entity_poly.type
_entity_poly.pdbx_seq_one_letter_code
_entity_poly.pdbx_strand_id
1 'polypeptide(L)'
;MCFAALMVFCLTTVSSPVWGEQVDFDPDKEARRIFTTVMSPYCPGLLLADCSSSAAAVLRDSIKAQLHRGIPPQEIMDELVDSFGDNILGAPPNRGMGRLAWLGPIAALSASLLIIFWWVRQRREPIPDTEPVIAQASDPGEGNPALRKQLEKELKELD
;
A
#
# COMPACT_ATOMS: atom_id res chain seq x y z
N MET A 1 -16.49 21.87 5.01
CA MET A 1 -16.57 21.51 6.45
C MET A 1 -16.14 20.06 6.68
N CYS A 2 -16.58 19.07 5.88
CA CYS A 2 -16.14 17.67 6.01
C CYS A 2 -14.66 17.38 5.70
N PHE A 3 -14.00 18.17 4.84
CA PHE A 3 -12.60 17.96 4.46
C PHE A 3 -11.59 18.26 5.59
N ALA A 4 -11.90 19.19 6.48
CA ALA A 4 -11.04 19.53 7.60
C ALA A 4 -11.07 18.43 8.69
N ALA A 5 -12.24 17.79 8.88
CA ALA A 5 -12.40 16.69 9.84
C ALA A 5 -11.62 15.43 9.44
N LEU A 6 -11.56 15.12 8.13
CA LEU A 6 -10.79 13.99 7.60
C LEU A 6 -9.28 14.20 7.73
N MET A 7 -8.79 15.44 7.64
CA MET A 7 -7.36 15.74 7.76
C MET A 7 -6.87 15.63 9.21
N VAL A 8 -7.69 16.06 10.18
CA VAL A 8 -7.34 16.01 11.62
C VAL A 8 -7.37 14.58 12.16
N PHE A 9 -8.31 13.74 11.72
CA PHE A 9 -8.39 12.33 12.15
C PHE A 9 -7.18 11.50 11.67
N CYS A 10 -6.60 11.87 10.52
CA CYS A 10 -5.41 11.23 9.98
C CYS A 10 -4.11 11.61 10.74
N LEU A 11 -4.09 12.80 11.36
CA LEU A 11 -2.93 13.24 12.16
C LEU A 11 -2.91 12.61 13.57
N THR A 12 -4.07 12.29 14.16
CA THR A 12 -4.14 11.78 15.54
C THR A 12 -3.84 10.30 15.69
N THR A 13 -4.00 9.49 14.64
CA THR A 13 -3.71 8.04 14.67
C THR A 13 -2.24 7.68 14.50
N VAL A 14 -1.39 8.66 14.14
CA VAL A 14 0.07 8.48 14.00
C VAL A 14 0.82 8.61 15.34
N SER A 15 0.14 9.00 16.43
CA SER A 15 0.77 9.23 17.74
C SER A 15 0.63 8.07 18.72
N SER A 16 0.66 6.82 18.27
CA SER A 16 0.86 5.71 19.20
C SER A 16 2.34 5.71 19.64
N PRO A 17 2.65 5.91 20.94
CA PRO A 17 3.99 5.63 21.41
C PRO A 17 4.21 4.12 21.22
N VAL A 18 5.14 3.75 20.34
CA VAL A 18 5.63 2.38 20.27
C VAL A 18 6.45 2.18 21.56
N TRP A 19 5.86 1.52 22.55
CA TRP A 19 6.57 1.18 23.78
C TRP A 19 7.63 0.15 23.38
N GLY A 20 8.91 0.57 23.39
CA GLY A 20 10.04 -0.29 23.09
C GLY A 20 10.22 -1.31 24.21
N GLU A 21 9.66 -2.49 24.00
CA GLU A 21 10.01 -3.71 24.74
C GLU A 21 11.52 -3.94 24.55
N GLN A 22 12.29 -3.91 25.65
CA GLN A 22 13.73 -4.16 25.61
C GLN A 22 13.94 -5.67 25.40
N VAL A 23 14.06 -6.07 24.13
CA VAL A 23 14.39 -7.44 23.76
C VAL A 23 15.85 -7.67 24.14
N ASP A 24 16.11 -8.58 25.08
CA ASP A 24 17.45 -9.03 25.44
C ASP A 24 18.14 -9.58 24.18
N PHE A 25 19.09 -8.81 23.65
CA PHE A 25 19.79 -9.15 22.41
C PHE A 25 20.97 -10.06 22.73
N ASP A 26 20.76 -11.36 22.52
CA ASP A 26 21.78 -12.39 22.61
C ASP A 26 22.39 -12.61 21.20
N PRO A 27 23.62 -12.12 20.94
CA PRO A 27 24.20 -12.15 19.60
C PRO A 27 24.49 -13.58 19.12
N ASP A 28 24.73 -14.53 20.02
CA ASP A 28 25.02 -15.91 19.63
C ASP A 28 23.75 -16.65 19.20
N LYS A 29 22.62 -16.38 19.88
CA LYS A 29 21.30 -16.89 19.45
C LYS A 29 20.90 -16.31 18.09
N GLU A 30 21.12 -15.01 17.89
CA GLU A 30 20.75 -14.37 16.64
C GLU A 30 21.66 -14.83 15.49
N ALA A 31 22.96 -15.04 15.73
CA ALA A 31 23.87 -15.66 14.76
C ALA A 31 23.35 -17.05 14.33
N ARG A 32 22.90 -17.86 15.30
CA ARG A 32 22.35 -19.19 15.01
C ARG A 32 21.09 -19.10 14.14
N ARG A 33 20.21 -18.14 14.41
CA ARG A 33 18.99 -17.89 13.64
C ARG A 33 19.30 -17.51 12.19
N ILE A 34 20.31 -16.66 11.99
CA ILE A 34 20.81 -16.29 10.66
C ILE A 34 21.27 -17.54 9.90
N PHE A 35 22.08 -18.40 10.52
CA PHE A 35 22.62 -19.59 9.86
C PHE A 35 21.54 -20.60 9.41
N THR A 36 20.40 -20.66 10.11
CA THR A 36 19.29 -21.56 9.77
C THR A 36 18.30 -20.97 8.77
N THR A 37 18.39 -19.67 8.47
CA THR A 37 17.48 -18.98 7.53
C THR A 37 18.12 -18.80 6.16
N VAL A 38 19.46 -18.80 6.13
CA VAL A 38 20.27 -18.50 4.95
C VAL A 38 20.83 -19.79 4.33
N MET A 39 20.72 -19.92 3.01
CA MET A 39 21.36 -20.99 2.25
C MET A 39 22.84 -20.71 2.05
N SER A 40 23.66 -21.77 2.07
CA SER A 40 25.10 -21.66 1.88
C SER A 40 25.43 -21.43 0.40
N PRO A 41 26.20 -20.39 0.03
CA PRO A 41 26.68 -20.20 -1.34
C PRO A 41 27.71 -21.26 -1.75
N TYR A 42 28.34 -21.91 -0.76
CA TYR A 42 29.41 -22.88 -0.98
C TYR A 42 28.91 -24.33 -1.04
N CYS A 43 27.70 -24.60 -0.54
CA CYS A 43 27.09 -25.92 -0.53
C CYS A 43 25.66 -25.84 -1.09
N PRO A 44 25.42 -26.22 -2.37
CA PRO A 44 24.09 -26.11 -2.97
C PRO A 44 23.07 -26.99 -2.23
N GLY A 45 21.93 -26.39 -1.88
CA GLY A 45 20.82 -27.09 -1.22
C GLY A 45 20.99 -27.31 0.29
N LEU A 46 22.05 -26.78 0.91
CA LEU A 46 22.28 -26.85 2.35
C LEU A 46 22.25 -25.46 2.99
N LEU A 47 21.70 -25.39 4.20
CA LEU A 47 21.74 -24.18 5.01
C LEU A 47 23.17 -23.84 5.41
N LEU A 48 23.41 -22.56 5.65
CA LEU A 48 24.68 -22.09 6.20
C LEU A 48 24.95 -22.75 7.56
N ALA A 49 23.94 -23.18 8.33
CA ALA A 49 24.14 -23.94 9.57
C ALA A 49 24.79 -25.33 9.34
N ASP A 50 24.51 -25.99 8.23
CA ASP A 50 24.83 -27.41 8.01
C ASP A 50 26.04 -27.64 7.08
N CYS A 51 26.46 -26.64 6.31
CA CYS A 51 27.59 -26.75 5.38
C CYS A 51 28.96 -26.82 6.11
N SER A 52 29.64 -27.97 6.10
CA SER A 52 30.94 -28.16 6.78
C SER A 52 32.16 -27.60 6.03
N SER A 53 31.97 -26.76 5.01
CA SER A 53 33.06 -26.13 4.25
C SER A 53 33.86 -25.12 5.08
N SER A 54 35.18 -25.05 4.86
CA SER A 54 36.05 -24.06 5.52
C SER A 54 35.66 -22.62 5.17
N ALA A 55 35.23 -22.37 3.93
CA ALA A 55 34.74 -21.06 3.50
C ALA A 55 33.45 -20.65 4.24
N ALA A 56 32.56 -21.62 4.47
CA ALA A 56 31.34 -21.39 5.26
C ALA A 56 31.66 -21.12 6.74
N ALA A 57 32.69 -21.76 7.30
CA ALA A 57 33.14 -21.47 8.66
C ALA A 57 33.62 -20.02 8.82
N VAL A 58 34.44 -19.54 7.89
CA VAL A 58 34.92 -18.14 7.88
C VAL A 58 33.76 -17.16 7.79
N LEU A 59 32.75 -17.44 6.96
CA LEU A 59 31.56 -16.59 6.84
C LEU A 59 30.76 -16.56 8.15
N ARG A 60 30.58 -17.70 8.83
CA ARG A 60 29.90 -17.74 10.15
C ARG A 60 30.63 -16.93 11.20
N ASP A 61 31.96 -17.01 11.22
CA ASP A 61 32.77 -16.25 12.18
C ASP A 61 32.70 -14.74 11.90
N SER A 62 32.66 -14.34 10.62
CA SER A 62 32.40 -12.95 10.23
C SER A 62 31.05 -12.45 10.75
N ILE A 63 29.97 -13.21 10.53
CA ILE A 63 28.61 -12.86 10.98
C ILE A 63 28.55 -12.72 12.50
N LYS A 64 29.16 -13.66 13.25
CA LYS A 64 29.25 -13.55 14.71
C LYS A 64 29.98 -12.29 15.14
N ALA A 65 31.12 -11.99 14.52
CA ALA A 65 31.88 -10.78 14.82
C ALA A 65 31.08 -9.51 14.54
N GLN A 66 30.28 -9.48 13.47
CA GLN A 66 29.38 -8.37 13.16
C GLN A 66 28.28 -8.17 14.21
N LEU A 67 27.63 -9.26 14.64
CA LEU A 67 26.61 -9.21 15.70
C LEU A 67 27.21 -8.78 17.05
N HIS A 68 28.42 -9.24 17.38
CA HIS A 68 29.15 -8.83 18.58
C HIS A 68 29.56 -7.35 18.52
N ARG A 69 29.74 -6.78 17.32
CA ARG A 69 29.93 -5.34 17.11
C ARG A 69 28.64 -4.52 17.21
N GLY A 70 27.49 -5.15 17.41
CA GLY A 70 26.19 -4.48 17.51
C GLY A 70 25.57 -4.11 16.16
N ILE A 71 26.04 -4.71 15.07
CA ILE A 71 25.42 -4.54 13.75
C ILE A 71 24.05 -5.25 13.76
N PRO A 72 22.97 -4.60 13.31
CA PRO A 72 21.65 -5.21 13.31
C PRO A 72 21.58 -6.41 12.35
N PRO A 73 20.85 -7.49 12.71
CA PRO A 73 20.75 -8.70 11.89
C PRO A 73 20.28 -8.44 10.46
N GLN A 74 19.41 -7.45 10.27
CA GLN A 74 18.87 -7.08 8.98
C GLN A 74 19.92 -6.48 8.05
N GLU A 75 20.86 -5.69 8.58
CA GLU A 75 21.95 -5.11 7.80
C GLU A 75 22.96 -6.18 7.37
N ILE A 76 23.21 -7.17 8.24
CA ILE A 76 24.03 -8.33 7.90
C ILE A 76 23.36 -9.16 6.79
N MET A 77 22.05 -9.39 6.87
CA MET A 77 21.31 -10.07 5.79
C MET A 77 21.44 -9.32 4.47
N ASP A 78 21.30 -7.99 4.49
CA ASP A 78 21.40 -7.15 3.29
C ASP A 78 22.81 -7.21 2.69
N GLU A 79 23.87 -7.19 3.49
CA GLU A 79 25.26 -7.38 3.04
C GLU A 79 25.47 -8.75 2.38
N LEU A 80 24.87 -9.81 2.95
CA LEU A 80 24.93 -11.15 2.38
C LEU A 80 24.22 -11.22 1.02
N VAL A 81 23.09 -10.53 0.84
CA VAL A 81 22.39 -10.44 -0.45
C VAL A 81 23.24 -9.67 -1.47
N ASP A 82 23.82 -8.55 -1.07
CA ASP A 82 24.64 -7.74 -1.96
C ASP A 82 25.88 -8.51 -2.45
N SER A 83 26.49 -9.29 -1.55
CA SER A 83 27.70 -10.06 -1.83
C SER A 83 27.47 -11.33 -2.65
N PHE A 84 26.33 -12.02 -2.43
CA PHE A 84 26.11 -13.37 -2.99
C PHE A 84 24.81 -13.52 -3.81
N GLY A 85 23.95 -12.50 -3.86
CA GLY A 85 22.71 -12.45 -4.62
C GLY A 85 21.47 -12.96 -3.87
N ASP A 86 20.29 -12.72 -4.46
CA ASP A 86 18.97 -13.00 -3.86
C ASP A 86 18.70 -14.50 -3.57
N ASN A 87 19.43 -15.42 -4.22
CA ASN A 87 19.28 -16.86 -4.06
C ASN A 87 19.81 -17.40 -2.71
N ILE A 88 20.45 -16.56 -1.91
CA ILE A 88 20.98 -16.90 -0.57
C ILE A 88 19.88 -16.95 0.48
N LEU A 89 18.81 -16.16 0.35
CA LEU A 89 17.69 -16.23 1.29
C LEU A 89 16.71 -17.31 0.86
N GLY A 90 16.27 -18.13 1.81
CA GLY A 90 15.14 -19.04 1.60
C GLY A 90 13.80 -18.35 1.28
N ALA A 91 13.76 -17.01 1.34
CA ALA A 91 12.61 -16.19 0.98
C ALA A 91 13.09 -14.92 0.24
N PRO A 92 12.37 -14.48 -0.82
CA PRO A 92 12.77 -13.30 -1.58
C PRO A 92 12.87 -12.07 -0.66
N PRO A 93 13.99 -11.32 -0.67
CA PRO A 93 14.18 -10.18 0.21
C PRO A 93 13.22 -9.04 -0.12
N ASN A 94 12.48 -8.57 0.89
CA ASN A 94 11.43 -7.56 0.76
C ASN A 94 11.95 -6.11 0.62
N ARG A 95 13.16 -5.87 0.08
CA ARG A 95 13.82 -4.55 0.24
C ARG A 95 14.72 -4.19 -0.95
N GLY A 96 14.49 -3.00 -1.52
CA GLY A 96 15.24 -2.41 -2.64
C GLY A 96 14.29 -1.99 -3.77
N MET A 97 14.19 -2.83 -4.81
CA MET A 97 13.23 -2.67 -5.89
C MET A 97 11.79 -2.95 -5.45
N GLY A 98 11.58 -3.87 -4.49
CA GLY A 98 10.25 -4.19 -3.96
C GLY A 98 9.58 -3.02 -3.21
N ARG A 99 10.37 -2.12 -2.59
CA ARG A 99 9.84 -0.92 -1.91
C ARG A 99 9.48 0.19 -2.91
N LEU A 100 10.30 0.40 -3.95
CA LEU A 100 9.97 1.33 -5.05
C LEU A 100 8.77 0.84 -5.87
N ALA A 101 8.67 -0.46 -6.10
CA ALA A 101 7.51 -1.08 -6.74
C ALA A 101 6.21 -0.90 -5.93
N TRP A 102 6.30 -0.79 -4.60
CA TRP A 102 5.16 -0.46 -3.73
C TRP A 102 4.89 1.05 -3.59
N LEU A 103 5.91 1.89 -3.70
CA LEU A 103 5.76 3.35 -3.77
C LEU A 103 5.12 3.81 -5.07
N GLY A 104 5.34 3.10 -6.19
CA GLY A 104 4.73 3.40 -7.48
C GLY A 104 3.19 3.49 -7.44
N PRO A 105 2.47 2.45 -6.98
CA PRO A 105 1.01 2.47 -6.86
C PRO A 105 0.47 3.60 -5.97
N ILE A 106 1.10 3.85 -4.82
CA ILE A 106 0.69 4.89 -3.87
C ILE A 106 0.95 6.29 -4.47
N ALA A 107 2.09 6.49 -5.13
CA ALA A 107 2.43 7.73 -5.81
C ALA A 107 1.50 7.99 -7.01
N ALA A 108 1.19 6.96 -7.80
CA ALA A 108 0.28 7.08 -8.95
C ALA A 108 -1.15 7.42 -8.52
N LEU A 109 -1.65 6.78 -7.46
CA LEU A 109 -2.97 7.07 -6.88
C LEU A 109 -3.05 8.51 -6.34
N SER A 110 -2.07 8.92 -5.54
CA SER A 110 -2.03 10.27 -4.97
C SER A 110 -1.90 11.34 -6.04
N ALA A 111 -1.01 11.16 -7.03
CA ALA A 111 -0.85 12.10 -8.14
C ALA A 111 -2.13 12.23 -8.97
N SER A 112 -2.79 11.11 -9.29
CA SER A 112 -4.04 11.11 -10.07
C SER A 112 -5.15 11.86 -9.33
N LEU A 113 -5.31 11.63 -8.03
CA LEU A 113 -6.33 12.29 -7.22
C LEU A 113 -6.08 13.80 -7.11
N LEU A 114 -4.83 14.21 -6.95
CA LEU A 114 -4.44 15.62 -6.91
C LEU A 114 -4.72 16.34 -8.23
N ILE A 115 -4.36 15.72 -9.36
CA ILE A 115 -4.60 16.28 -10.70
C ILE A 115 -6.10 16.49 -10.95
N ILE A 116 -6.91 15.46 -10.67
CA ILE A 116 -8.37 15.53 -10.84
C ILE A 116 -8.97 16.60 -9.92
N PHE A 117 -8.55 16.64 -8.66
CA PHE A 117 -9.03 17.63 -7.70
C PHE A 117 -8.72 19.06 -8.14
N TRP A 118 -7.49 19.31 -8.60
CA TRP A 118 -7.08 20.62 -9.12
C TRP A 118 -7.89 21.00 -10.36
N TRP A 119 -8.05 20.07 -11.30
CA TRP A 119 -8.76 20.32 -12.55
C TRP A 119 -10.25 20.60 -12.33
N VAL A 120 -10.91 19.84 -11.44
CA VAL A 120 -12.30 20.09 -11.04
C VAL A 120 -12.43 21.42 -10.30
N ARG A 121 -11.49 21.76 -9.41
CA ARG A 121 -11.52 23.04 -8.70
C ARG A 121 -11.32 24.23 -9.63
N GLN A 122 -10.48 24.10 -10.65
CA GLN A 122 -10.24 25.13 -11.67
C GLN A 122 -11.46 25.34 -12.58
N ARG A 123 -12.23 24.28 -12.85
CA ARG A 123 -13.41 24.31 -13.73
C ARG A 123 -14.74 24.48 -13.02
N ARG A 124 -14.75 24.55 -11.69
CA ARG A 124 -15.93 24.98 -10.93
C ARG A 124 -16.06 26.48 -11.08
N GLU A 125 -16.75 26.91 -12.13
CA GLU A 125 -17.46 28.17 -12.04
C GLU A 125 -18.41 28.10 -10.84
N PRO A 126 -18.51 29.17 -10.04
CA PRO A 126 -19.43 29.21 -8.91
C PRO A 126 -20.84 28.97 -9.45
N ILE A 127 -21.36 27.77 -9.20
CA ILE A 127 -22.77 27.46 -9.47
C ILE A 127 -23.56 28.42 -8.58
N PRO A 128 -24.35 29.33 -9.16
CA PRO A 128 -25.23 30.19 -8.37
C PRO A 128 -26.16 29.30 -7.57
N ASP A 129 -26.30 29.60 -6.29
CA ASP A 129 -27.08 28.85 -5.31
C ASP A 129 -28.41 28.38 -5.93
N THR A 130 -28.47 27.11 -6.32
CA THR A 130 -29.70 26.53 -6.85
C THR A 130 -30.54 26.12 -5.65
N GLU A 131 -31.41 27.05 -5.28
CA GLU A 131 -32.61 26.84 -4.48
C GLU A 131 -33.29 25.51 -4.87
N PRO A 132 -33.74 24.69 -3.90
CA PRO A 132 -34.18 23.32 -4.17
C PRO A 132 -35.40 23.32 -5.09
N VAL A 133 -35.22 22.81 -6.32
CA VAL A 133 -36.30 22.49 -7.25
C VAL A 133 -37.10 21.31 -6.68
N ILE A 134 -38.03 21.59 -5.77
CA ILE A 134 -39.12 20.68 -5.37
C ILE A 134 -40.33 20.89 -6.31
N ALA A 135 -40.13 21.32 -7.56
CA ALA A 135 -41.22 21.70 -8.46
C ALA A 135 -41.10 21.13 -9.87
N GLN A 136 -40.57 19.92 -10.04
CA GLN A 136 -40.69 19.17 -11.30
C GLN A 136 -41.06 17.71 -11.04
N ALA A 137 -42.18 17.50 -10.35
CA ALA A 137 -43.10 16.45 -10.76
C ALA A 137 -43.91 17.00 -11.95
N SER A 138 -43.26 17.19 -13.10
CA SER A 138 -43.97 17.52 -14.33
C SER A 138 -44.66 16.26 -14.82
N ASP A 139 -45.96 16.20 -14.54
CA ASP A 139 -46.91 15.34 -15.23
C ASP A 139 -46.67 15.45 -16.75
N PRO A 140 -46.27 14.37 -17.43
CA PRO A 140 -45.97 14.40 -18.87
C PRO A 140 -47.18 14.76 -19.76
N GLY A 141 -48.39 14.89 -19.20
CA GLY A 141 -49.63 15.03 -19.95
C GLY A 141 -50.12 16.47 -20.24
N GLU A 142 -49.60 17.50 -19.57
CA GLU A 142 -50.27 18.81 -19.60
C GLU A 142 -49.93 19.70 -20.82
N GLY A 143 -48.82 19.43 -21.51
CA GLY A 143 -48.29 20.33 -22.55
C GLY A 143 -48.81 20.13 -23.98
N ASN A 144 -49.56 19.07 -24.28
CA ASN A 144 -49.89 18.73 -25.66
C ASN A 144 -51.42 18.81 -25.96
N PRO A 145 -51.92 19.92 -26.53
CA PRO A 145 -53.33 20.06 -26.86
C PRO A 145 -53.81 19.06 -27.93
N ALA A 146 -52.90 18.44 -28.68
CA ALA A 146 -53.24 17.38 -29.63
C ALA A 146 -53.54 16.04 -28.92
N LEU A 147 -52.86 15.75 -27.80
CA LEU A 147 -53.04 14.51 -27.05
C LEU A 147 -54.42 14.45 -26.38
N ARG A 148 -54.90 15.58 -25.84
CA ARG A 148 -56.26 15.69 -25.28
C ARG A 148 -57.33 15.40 -26.33
N LYS A 149 -57.15 15.91 -27.56
CA LYS A 149 -58.07 15.65 -28.68
C LYS A 149 -58.04 14.19 -29.14
N GLN A 150 -56.91 13.50 -29.01
CA GLN A 150 -56.82 12.06 -29.30
C GLN A 150 -57.54 11.23 -28.23
N LEU A 151 -57.33 11.54 -26.95
CA LEU A 151 -58.02 10.89 -25.84
C LEU A 151 -59.54 11.04 -25.93
N GLU A 152 -60.04 12.24 -26.28
CA GLU A 152 -61.49 12.46 -26.47
C GLU A 152 -62.06 11.67 -27.64
N LYS A 153 -61.27 11.42 -28.70
CA LYS A 153 -61.71 10.59 -29.84
C LYS A 153 -61.76 9.12 -29.47
N GLU A 154 -60.73 8.64 -28.76
CA GLU A 154 -60.67 7.26 -28.25
C GLU A 154 -61.84 6.97 -27.31
N LEU A 155 -62.13 7.87 -26.37
CA LEU A 155 -63.25 7.70 -25.43
C LEU A 155 -64.61 7.58 -26.12
N LYS A 156 -64.78 8.29 -27.25
CA LYS A 156 -66.03 8.30 -28.01
C LYS A 156 -66.18 7.12 -28.98
N GLU A 157 -65.11 6.38 -29.21
CA GLU A 157 -65.11 5.13 -29.98
C GLU A 157 -65.38 3.90 -29.08
N LEU A 158 -65.09 4.04 -27.77
CA LEU A 158 -65.26 3.00 -26.75
C LEU A 158 -66.68 2.95 -26.14
N ASP A 159 -67.52 3.96 -26.40
CA ASP A 159 -68.95 4.04 -26.04
C ASP A 159 -69.84 3.82 -27.28
#